data_AF-A0A843HT70-F1
#
_entry.id   AF-A0A843HT70-F1
#
_cell.length_a   1.000
_cell.length_b   1.000
_cell.length_c   1.000
_cell.angle_alpha   90.00
_cell.angle_beta   90.00
_cell.angle_gamma   90.00
#
_symmetry.space_group_name_H-M   'P 1'
#
loop_
_entity.id
_entity.type
_entity.pdbx_description
1 polymer ?
#
loop_
_entity_poly.entity_id
_entity_poly.type
_entity_poly.pdbx_seq_one_letter_code
_entity_poly.pdbx_strand_id
1 'polypeptide(L)'
;MIKWYESDKLAIFFSDIPHVCMRYVLPSSTEQEIKSIKKYPFINKKSFDVKLFDSIKEHSYGFTIHKGYCYDGASIPRAFWRLIGSNTDNSFLIPALIHDVLCEHHEYIMNDREFSSEVFNALLEVSEVGKIKRFIMKHSVNFYQRFCGWEK
;
A
#
# COMPACT_ATOMS: atom_id res chain seq x y z
N MET A 1 -1.65 -1.74 20.23
CA MET A 1 -1.34 -1.80 18.79
C MET A 1 0.13 -2.09 18.64
N ILE A 2 0.49 -2.86 17.61
CA ILE A 2 1.86 -3.22 17.24
C ILE A 2 2.49 -2.03 16.51
N LYS A 3 3.66 -1.59 16.94
CA LYS A 3 4.42 -0.52 16.26
C LYS A 3 5.19 -1.12 15.09
N TRP A 4 4.93 -0.61 13.88
CA TRP A 4 5.56 -1.06 12.64
C TRP A 4 6.69 -0.14 12.21
N TYR A 5 6.53 1.16 12.41
CA TYR A 5 7.53 2.16 12.07
C TYR A 5 7.40 3.37 12.99
N GLU A 6 8.52 4.02 13.27
CA GLU A 6 8.56 5.29 13.99
C GLU A 6 9.81 6.06 13.59
N SER A 7 9.63 7.35 13.32
CA SER A 7 10.68 8.33 13.08
C SER A 7 10.22 9.69 13.61
N ASP A 8 11.08 10.69 13.58
CA ASP A 8 10.73 12.07 13.95
C ASP A 8 9.61 12.68 13.09
N LYS A 9 9.29 12.08 11.94
CA LYS A 9 8.27 12.59 11.00
C LYS A 9 6.93 11.88 11.10
N LEU A 10 6.95 10.56 11.29
CA LEU A 10 5.74 9.75 11.30
C LEU A 10 5.90 8.46 12.10
N ALA A 11 4.76 7.94 12.56
CA ALA A 11 4.68 6.62 13.18
C ALA A 11 3.49 5.80 12.61
N ILE A 12 3.68 4.49 12.51
CA ILE A 12 2.72 3.55 11.93
C ILE A 12 2.47 2.42 12.91
N PHE A 13 1.20 2.16 13.19
CA PHE A 13 0.77 1.11 14.10
C PHE A 13 -0.34 0.27 13.47
N PHE A 14 -0.24 -1.06 13.61
CA PHE A 14 -1.32 -1.98 13.23
C PHE A 14 -1.83 -2.72 14.47
N SER A 15 -3.12 -3.02 14.52
CA SER A 15 -3.69 -3.81 15.62
C SER A 15 -3.32 -5.30 15.59
N ASP A 16 -3.07 -5.85 14.40
CA ASP A 16 -2.62 -7.24 14.16
C ASP A 16 -1.60 -7.26 13.00
N ILE A 17 -0.92 -8.39 12.82
CA ILE A 17 -0.01 -8.62 11.70
C ILE A 17 -0.83 -8.83 10.41
N PRO A 18 -0.66 -8.00 9.36
CA PRO A 18 -1.33 -8.18 8.09
C PRO A 18 -1.01 -9.56 7.49
N HIS A 19 -2.04 -10.24 6.99
CA HIS A 19 -1.87 -11.52 6.32
C HIS A 19 -2.32 -11.39 4.87
N VAL A 20 -1.35 -11.24 3.97
CA VAL A 20 -1.57 -11.07 2.54
C VAL A 20 -1.32 -12.37 1.78
N CYS A 21 -2.10 -12.64 0.75
CA CYS A 21 -1.94 -13.82 -0.11
C CYS A 21 -2.15 -13.45 -1.58
N MET A 22 -1.60 -14.27 -2.48
CA MET A 22 -1.97 -14.26 -3.89
C MET A 22 -3.31 -14.99 -4.10
N ARG A 23 -4.08 -14.50 -5.06
CA ARG A 23 -5.28 -15.12 -5.62
C ARG A 23 -4.87 -15.90 -6.87
N TYR A 24 -5.44 -17.09 -7.03
CA TYR A 24 -5.14 -17.97 -8.17
C TYR A 24 -6.38 -18.18 -9.02
N VAL A 25 -6.19 -18.22 -10.33
CA VAL A 25 -7.22 -18.67 -11.27
C VAL A 25 -7.31 -20.19 -11.19
N LEU A 26 -8.52 -20.71 -10.94
CA LEU A 26 -8.79 -22.14 -10.90
C LEU A 26 -9.49 -22.56 -12.20
N PRO A 27 -9.40 -23.86 -12.60
CA PRO A 27 -10.13 -24.37 -13.76
C PRO A 27 -11.65 -24.16 -13.67
N SER A 28 -12.19 -24.08 -12.44
CA SER A 28 -13.60 -23.83 -12.17
C SER A 28 -13.98 -22.34 -12.08
N SER A 29 -13.03 -21.42 -12.25
CA SER A 29 -13.28 -19.98 -12.14
C SER A 29 -14.11 -19.46 -13.31
N THR A 30 -15.08 -18.62 -13.01
CA THR A 30 -15.88 -17.89 -14.00
C THR A 30 -15.05 -16.79 -14.70
N GLU A 31 -15.47 -16.34 -15.88
CA GLU A 31 -14.78 -15.24 -16.58
C GLU A 31 -14.67 -13.96 -15.75
N GLN A 32 -15.70 -13.67 -14.94
CA GLN A 32 -15.73 -12.50 -14.06
C GLN A 32 -14.70 -12.61 -12.94
N GLU A 33 -14.58 -13.79 -12.32
CA GLU A 33 -13.55 -14.07 -11.31
C GLU A 33 -12.15 -13.98 -11.91
N ILE A 34 -11.95 -14.53 -13.11
CA ILE A 34 -10.66 -14.45 -13.82
C ILE A 34 -10.27 -12.99 -14.07
N LYS A 35 -11.20 -12.16 -14.55
CA LYS A 35 -10.96 -10.72 -14.75
C LYS A 35 -10.65 -10.02 -13.42
N SER A 36 -11.38 -10.32 -12.35
CA SER A 36 -11.13 -9.78 -11.01
C SER A 36 -9.75 -10.16 -10.46
N ILE A 37 -9.35 -11.43 -10.57
CA ILE A 37 -8.06 -11.92 -10.09
C ILE A 37 -6.91 -11.29 -10.88
N LYS A 38 -7.05 -11.15 -12.20
CA LYS A 38 -6.04 -10.49 -13.02
C LYS A 38 -5.87 -9.01 -12.69
N LYS A 39 -6.96 -8.32 -12.32
CA LYS A 39 -6.91 -6.90 -11.93
C LYS A 39 -6.37 -6.71 -10.52
N TYR A 40 -6.80 -7.53 -9.57
CA TYR A 40 -6.43 -7.46 -8.16
C TYR A 40 -5.94 -8.84 -7.69
N PRO A 41 -4.67 -9.19 -7.98
CA PRO A 41 -4.12 -10.52 -7.70
C PRO A 41 -3.85 -10.77 -6.22
N PHE A 42 -3.85 -9.75 -5.34
CA PHE A 42 -3.58 -9.92 -3.93
C PHE A 42 -4.83 -9.77 -3.08
N ILE A 43 -4.87 -10.43 -1.93
CA ILE A 43 -5.98 -10.36 -0.97
C ILE A 43 -5.47 -10.33 0.47
N ASN A 44 -6.05 -9.44 1.27
CA ASN A 44 -5.87 -9.43 2.70
C ASN A 44 -6.80 -10.47 3.37
N LYS A 45 -6.24 -11.33 4.24
CA LYS A 45 -6.94 -12.45 4.88
C LYS A 45 -7.45 -12.15 6.29
N LYS A 46 -7.08 -11.00 6.87
CA LYS A 46 -7.44 -10.62 8.24
C LYS A 46 -7.93 -9.18 8.33
N SER A 47 -8.91 -8.90 9.17
CA SER A 47 -9.26 -7.51 9.48
C SER A 47 -8.29 -6.96 10.52
N PHE A 48 -7.81 -5.73 10.32
CA PHE A 48 -6.98 -5.04 11.31
C PHE A 48 -7.13 -3.53 11.19
N ASP A 49 -7.07 -2.86 12.33
CA ASP A 49 -6.99 -1.41 12.43
C ASP A 49 -5.58 -0.90 12.15
N VAL A 50 -5.51 0.21 11.44
CA VAL A 50 -4.31 0.98 11.13
C VAL A 50 -4.43 2.33 11.83
N LYS A 51 -3.34 2.74 12.51
CA LYS A 51 -3.17 4.11 12.98
C LYS A 51 -1.90 4.69 12.41
N LEU A 52 -2.02 5.87 11.83
CA LEU A 52 -0.94 6.66 11.27
C LEU A 52 -0.83 7.94 12.08
N PHE A 53 0.39 8.35 12.41
CA PHE A 53 0.65 9.60 13.10
C PHE A 53 1.57 10.46 12.24
N ASP A 54 1.10 11.65 11.88
CA ASP A 54 1.93 12.71 11.28
C ASP A 54 2.47 13.57 12.43
N SER A 55 3.77 13.43 12.70
CA SER A 55 4.42 14.16 13.80
C SER A 55 4.68 15.62 13.44
N ILE A 56 4.70 15.96 12.15
CA ILE A 56 4.89 17.33 11.67
C ILE A 56 3.60 18.13 11.83
N LYS A 57 2.45 17.50 11.56
CA LYS A 57 1.13 18.11 11.68
C LYS A 57 0.45 17.87 13.03
N GLU A 58 1.10 17.10 13.91
CA GLU A 58 0.56 16.65 15.20
C GLU A 58 -0.83 16.02 15.06
N HIS A 59 -1.03 15.24 14.00
CA HIS A 59 -2.34 14.67 13.66
C HIS A 59 -2.28 13.15 13.57
N SER A 60 -3.34 12.48 14.01
CA SER A 60 -3.48 11.03 13.93
C SER A 60 -4.65 10.63 13.04
N TYR A 61 -4.40 9.69 12.15
CA TYR A 61 -5.38 9.08 11.26
C TYR A 61 -5.61 7.62 11.67
N GLY A 62 -6.86 7.16 11.60
CA GLY A 62 -7.22 5.80 11.98
C GLY A 62 -8.30 5.23 11.07
N PHE A 63 -8.08 4.01 10.58
CA PHE A 63 -9.02 3.30 9.72
C PHE A 63 -8.86 1.78 9.86
N THR A 64 -9.84 1.02 9.40
CA THR A 64 -9.84 -0.44 9.45
C THR A 64 -9.71 -1.02 8.05
N ILE A 65 -8.76 -1.92 7.84
CA ILE A 65 -8.70 -2.72 6.62
C ILE A 65 -9.45 -4.02 6.87
N HIS A 66 -10.50 -4.27 6.11
CA HIS A 66 -11.33 -5.46 6.28
C HIS A 66 -10.71 -6.69 5.60
N LYS A 67 -10.96 -7.86 6.19
CA LYS A 67 -10.71 -9.16 5.56
C LYS A 67 -11.41 -9.23 4.20
N GLY A 68 -10.68 -9.68 3.18
CA GLY A 68 -11.19 -9.82 1.82
C GLY A 68 -10.84 -8.65 0.90
N TYR A 69 -10.23 -7.58 1.42
CA TYR A 69 -9.76 -6.47 0.59
C TYR A 69 -8.77 -6.98 -0.48
N CYS A 70 -9.10 -6.73 -1.75
CA CYS A 70 -8.33 -7.17 -2.91
C CYS A 70 -7.62 -5.97 -3.53
N TYR A 71 -6.34 -6.12 -3.87
CA TYR A 71 -5.49 -5.00 -4.27
C TYR A 71 -4.48 -5.42 -5.34
N ASP A 72 -3.83 -4.45 -5.99
CA ASP A 72 -3.11 -4.67 -7.27
C ASP A 72 -1.59 -4.83 -7.12
N GLY A 73 -1.04 -4.50 -5.95
CA GLY A 73 0.39 -4.63 -5.67
C GLY A 73 1.19 -3.38 -6.01
N ALA A 74 0.56 -2.22 -5.81
CA ALA A 74 1.01 -0.87 -6.12
C ALA A 74 0.94 -0.55 -7.62
N SER A 75 0.20 0.52 -7.92
CA SER A 75 0.03 1.11 -9.24
C SER A 75 1.29 1.86 -9.73
N ILE A 76 2.39 1.13 -9.90
CA ILE A 76 3.66 1.63 -10.45
C ILE A 76 3.72 1.33 -11.96
N PRO A 77 4.08 2.32 -12.81
CA PRO A 77 4.22 2.09 -14.25
C PRO A 77 5.18 0.94 -14.56
N ARG A 78 4.79 0.06 -15.50
CA ARG A 78 5.53 -1.15 -15.91
C ARG A 78 7.01 -0.92 -16.25
N ALA A 79 7.35 0.27 -16.75
CA ALA A 79 8.73 0.64 -17.03
C ALA A 79 9.61 0.67 -15.77
N PHE A 80 9.08 1.12 -14.63
CA PHE A 80 9.83 1.20 -13.37
C PHE A 80 10.03 -0.16 -12.71
N TRP A 81 9.12 -1.12 -12.92
CA TRP A 81 9.30 -2.50 -12.45
C TRP A 81 10.58 -3.14 -13.01
N ARG A 82 11.02 -2.79 -14.23
CA ARG A 82 12.32 -3.27 -14.75
C ARG A 82 13.53 -2.84 -13.91
N LEU A 83 13.43 -1.73 -13.19
CA LEU A 83 14.50 -1.18 -12.34
C LEU A 83 14.34 -1.60 -10.87
N ILE A 84 13.10 -1.76 -10.40
CA ILE A 84 12.77 -2.09 -9.02
C ILE A 84 12.89 -3.61 -8.78
N GLY A 85 12.49 -4.43 -9.76
CA GLY A 85 12.33 -5.88 -9.64
C GLY A 85 10.90 -6.33 -9.90
N SER A 86 10.51 -7.50 -9.39
CA SER A 86 9.13 -7.98 -9.55
C SER A 86 8.18 -7.31 -8.56
N ASN A 87 6.96 -7.01 -8.97
CA ASN A 87 5.89 -6.54 -8.08
C ASN A 87 5.34 -7.62 -7.14
N THR A 88 5.74 -8.87 -7.36
CA THR A 88 5.44 -10.01 -6.49
C THR A 88 6.48 -10.21 -5.39
N ASP A 89 7.44 -9.29 -5.25
CA ASP A 89 8.37 -9.35 -4.13
C ASP A 89 7.59 -9.20 -2.82
N ASN A 90 7.75 -10.18 -1.93
CA ASN A 90 7.04 -10.22 -0.65
C ASN A 90 7.28 -8.95 0.18
N SER A 91 8.42 -8.28 -0.01
CA SER A 91 8.74 -7.00 0.63
C SER A 91 7.77 -5.87 0.26
N PHE A 92 7.10 -5.94 -0.90
CA PHE A 92 6.20 -4.88 -1.37
C PHE A 92 4.74 -5.12 -1.02
N LEU A 93 4.34 -6.34 -0.64
CA LEU A 93 2.92 -6.70 -0.53
C LEU A 93 2.18 -5.95 0.58
N ILE A 94 2.79 -5.78 1.76
CA ILE A 94 2.19 -5.00 2.86
C ILE A 94 2.24 -3.50 2.55
N PRO A 95 3.37 -2.91 2.12
CA PRO A 95 3.40 -1.52 1.67
C PRO A 95 2.33 -1.22 0.61
N ALA A 96 2.18 -2.09 -0.39
CA ALA A 96 1.20 -1.96 -1.46
C ALA A 96 -0.24 -2.04 -0.95
N LEU A 97 -0.54 -2.94 0.01
CA LEU A 97 -1.87 -3.01 0.63
C LEU A 97 -2.26 -1.67 1.25
N ILE A 98 -1.38 -1.07 2.05
CA ILE A 98 -1.66 0.22 2.70
C ILE A 98 -1.76 1.34 1.66
N HIS A 99 -0.88 1.33 0.65
CA HIS A 99 -0.89 2.31 -0.43
C HIS A 99 -2.20 2.28 -1.23
N ASP A 100 -2.64 1.10 -1.67
CA ASP A 100 -3.86 0.94 -2.47
C ASP A 100 -5.09 1.37 -1.65
N VAL A 101 -5.17 0.98 -0.36
CA VAL A 101 -6.23 1.44 0.55
C VAL A 101 -6.25 2.97 0.66
N LEU A 102 -5.09 3.60 0.88
CA LEU A 102 -5.02 5.05 0.98
C LEU A 102 -5.38 5.72 -0.35
N CYS A 103 -4.97 5.17 -1.49
CA CYS A 103 -5.32 5.65 -2.83
C CYS A 103 -6.82 5.62 -3.10
N GLU A 104 -7.50 4.54 -2.73
CA GLU A 104 -8.95 4.37 -2.87
C GLU A 104 -9.75 5.18 -1.83
N HIS A 105 -9.19 5.38 -0.64
CA HIS A 105 -9.82 6.04 0.52
C HIS A 105 -8.97 7.22 1.02
N HIS A 106 -8.66 8.15 0.14
CA HIS A 106 -7.80 9.29 0.42
C HIS A 106 -8.35 10.22 1.51
N GLU A 107 -9.66 10.18 1.75
CA GLU A 107 -10.33 10.84 2.85
C GLU A 107 -9.82 10.40 4.24
N TYR A 108 -9.28 9.19 4.38
CA TYR A 108 -8.71 8.71 5.65
C TYR A 108 -7.54 9.53 6.15
N ILE A 109 -6.85 10.20 5.23
CA ILE A 109 -5.71 11.08 5.52
C ILE A 109 -5.98 12.50 5.04
N MET A 110 -7.24 12.92 4.98
CA MET A 110 -7.65 14.26 4.54
C MET A 110 -7.07 14.67 3.18
N ASN A 111 -6.98 13.72 2.23
CA ASN A 111 -6.43 13.92 0.89
C ASN A 111 -4.94 14.31 0.89
N ASP A 112 -4.21 13.98 1.95
CA ASP A 112 -2.78 14.29 2.04
C ASP A 112 -1.93 13.31 1.24
N ARG A 113 -1.68 13.69 -0.02
CA ARG A 113 -0.87 12.88 -0.92
C ARG A 113 0.55 12.64 -0.41
N GLU A 114 1.18 13.68 0.11
CA GLU A 114 2.58 13.61 0.51
C GLU A 114 2.72 12.66 1.70
N PHE A 115 1.82 12.76 2.67
CA PHE A 115 1.78 11.85 3.81
C PHE A 115 1.55 10.40 3.38
N SER A 116 0.63 10.12 2.45
CA SER A 116 0.46 8.77 1.88
C SER A 116 1.77 8.21 1.30
N SER A 117 2.48 9.04 0.54
CA SER A 117 3.76 8.66 -0.07
C SER A 117 4.87 8.43 0.96
N GLU A 118 4.91 9.18 2.06
CA GLU A 118 5.85 8.94 3.16
C GLU A 118 5.51 7.67 3.94
N VAL A 119 4.22 7.40 4.19
CA VAL A 119 3.76 6.15 4.81
C VAL A 119 4.18 4.94 3.96
N PHE A 120 4.00 5.02 2.64
CA PHE A 120 4.45 3.96 1.73
C PHE A 120 5.96 3.76 1.79
N ASN A 121 6.74 4.85 1.74
CA ASN A 121 8.20 4.81 1.80
C ASN A 121 8.72 4.25 3.14
N ALA A 122 8.05 4.58 4.25
CA ALA A 122 8.35 4.04 5.58
C ALA A 122 8.08 2.54 5.66
N LEU A 123 6.95 2.06 5.13
CA LEU A 123 6.67 0.62 5.10
C LEU A 123 7.64 -0.16 4.21
N LEU A 124 8.06 0.41 3.08
CA LEU A 124 9.12 -0.17 2.27
C LEU A 124 10.46 -0.26 3.04
N GLU A 125 10.73 0.69 3.96
CA GLU A 125 11.90 0.63 4.83
C GLU A 125 11.86 -0.56 5.79
N VAL A 126 10.69 -0.75 6.43
CA VAL A 126 10.44 -1.87 7.33
C VAL A 126 10.62 -3.21 6.61
N SER A 127 10.21 -3.27 5.34
CA SER A 127 10.41 -4.43 4.47
C SER A 127 11.84 -4.55 3.90
N GLU A 128 12.81 -3.82 4.44
CA GLU A 128 14.23 -3.86 4.05
C GLU A 128 14.52 -3.50 2.58
N VAL A 129 13.64 -2.72 1.96
CA VAL A 129 13.83 -2.29 0.58
C VAL A 129 14.94 -1.24 0.51
N GLY A 130 15.93 -1.50 -0.36
CA GLY A 130 17.08 -0.62 -0.54
C GLY A 130 16.68 0.82 -0.93
N LYS A 131 17.44 1.81 -0.42
CA LYS A 131 17.16 3.25 -0.59
C LYS A 131 16.90 3.68 -2.04
N ILE A 132 17.68 3.16 -2.99
CA ILE A 132 17.52 3.50 -4.42
C ILE A 132 16.17 3.03 -4.95
N LYS A 133 15.77 1.78 -4.63
CA LYS A 133 14.47 1.23 -5.05
C LYS A 133 13.33 2.03 -4.42
N ARG A 134 13.41 2.30 -3.11
CA ARG A 134 12.43 3.12 -2.40
C ARG A 134 12.25 4.50 -3.02
N PHE A 135 13.36 5.16 -3.37
CA PHE A 135 13.34 6.45 -4.05
C PHE A 135 12.58 6.38 -5.39
N ILE A 136 12.91 5.39 -6.24
CA ILE A 136 12.21 5.20 -7.53
C ILE A 136 10.72 4.95 -7.28
N MET A 137 10.38 4.01 -6.39
CA MET A 137 8.99 3.66 -6.08
C MET A 137 8.19 4.85 -5.56
N LYS A 138 8.74 5.62 -4.63
CA LYS A 138 8.13 6.83 -4.08
C LYS A 138 7.84 7.87 -5.16
N HIS A 139 8.78 8.10 -6.08
CA HIS A 139 8.58 9.04 -7.18
C HIS A 139 7.55 8.53 -8.20
N SER A 140 7.56 7.23 -8.51
CA SER A 140 6.57 6.62 -9.40
C SER A 140 5.15 6.71 -8.86
N VAL A 141 4.97 6.43 -7.56
CA VAL A 141 3.68 6.52 -6.88
C VAL A 141 3.17 7.95 -6.83
N ASN A 142 4.01 8.91 -6.45
CA ASN A 142 3.62 10.33 -6.44
C ASN A 142 3.16 10.82 -7.81
N PHE A 143 3.84 10.36 -8.88
CA PHE A 143 3.43 10.66 -10.24
C PHE A 143 2.05 10.06 -10.51
N TYR A 144 1.84 8.76 -10.25
CA TYR A 144 0.55 8.10 -10.45
C TYR A 144 -0.60 8.79 -9.69
N GLN A 145 -0.40 9.09 -8.41
CA GLN A 145 -1.37 9.80 -7.57
C GLN A 145 -1.79 11.15 -8.19
N ARG A 146 -0.85 11.88 -8.81
CA ARG A 146 -1.15 13.12 -9.52
C ARG A 146 -2.00 12.92 -10.78
N PHE A 147 -1.84 11.80 -11.49
CA PHE A 147 -2.70 11.45 -12.65
C PHE A 147 -4.08 10.96 -12.24
N CYS A 148 -4.22 10.35 -11.06
CA CYS A 148 -5.49 9.86 -10.55
C CYS A 148 -6.42 10.95 -10.00
N GLY A 149 -6.07 12.22 -10.15
CA GLY A 149 -6.94 13.31 -9.72
C GLY A 149 -7.00 13.47 -8.20
N TRP A 150 -5.96 13.07 -7.46
CA TRP A 150 -5.71 13.58 -6.11
C TRP A 150 -5.30 15.06 -6.17
N GLU A 151 -6.17 15.89 -6.74
CA GLU A 151 -6.14 17.34 -6.65
C GLU A 151 -7.31 17.76 -5.74
N LYS A 152 -6.92 18.36 -4.61
CA LYS A 152 -7.69 19.16 -3.64
C LYS A 152 -9.22 19.06 -3.65
#